data_AF-X1NVS5-F1
#
_entry.id   AF-X1NVS5-F1
#
_cell.length_a   1.000
_cell.length_b   1.000
_cell.length_c   1.000
_cell.angle_alpha   90.00
_cell.angle_beta   90.00
_cell.angle_gamma   90.00
#
_symmetry.space_group_name_H-M   'P 1'
#
loop_
_entity.id
_entity.type
_entity.pdbx_description
1 polymer ?
#
loop_
_entity_poly.entity_id
_entity_poly.type
_entity_poly.pdbx_seq_one_letter_code
_entity_poly.pdbx_strand_id
1 'polypeptide(L)'
;LVQMLRESVENAQSGALAPPKAAPLEPSLFLTEYTKRIVAKLEDKVAQLEMEITHRKQAEHDLNERVKELECLYGIAMIAARPGVTLDTVYQEVANLIPQGWQYPDITCARVTIDGKEFKTPNYRETAWKQAGDIIVDDQQIGTVEVSYLEEKPERDEGPFQKQERALIDALARHLGETIERKQAEENIKRAAEEWRTTFDSITDFVSICDKDFRLVRVNK
;
A
#
# COMPACT_ATOMS: atom_id res chain seq x y z
N LEU A 1 76.40 -11.76 -8.16
CA LEU A 1 75.17 -11.57 -7.35
C LEU A 1 75.36 -12.02 -5.91
N VAL A 2 75.61 -13.31 -5.64
CA VAL A 2 75.83 -13.80 -4.26
C VAL A 2 77.07 -13.17 -3.58
N GLN A 3 78.15 -12.94 -4.33
CA GLN A 3 79.37 -12.32 -3.81
C GLN A 3 79.18 -10.82 -3.49
N MET A 4 78.44 -10.08 -4.33
CA MET A 4 78.09 -8.66 -4.08
C MET A 4 77.18 -8.49 -2.86
N LEU A 5 76.25 -9.44 -2.64
CA LEU A 5 75.38 -9.44 -1.47
C LEU A 5 76.17 -9.73 -0.19
N ARG A 6 77.18 -10.60 -0.26
CA ARG A 6 78.03 -10.94 0.88
C ARG A 6 78.91 -9.75 1.31
N GLU A 7 79.54 -9.06 0.37
CA GLU A 7 80.29 -7.81 0.62
C GLU A 7 79.38 -6.70 1.17
N SER A 8 78.14 -6.58 0.68
CA SER A 8 77.20 -5.57 1.17
C SER A 8 76.77 -5.81 2.62
N VAL A 9 76.71 -7.07 3.06
CA VAL A 9 76.37 -7.44 4.45
C VAL A 9 77.56 -7.23 5.39
N GLU A 10 78.78 -7.56 4.96
CA GLU A 10 80.00 -7.29 5.74
C GLU A 10 80.25 -5.79 5.93
N ASN A 11 79.98 -4.97 4.91
CA ASN A 11 80.04 -3.51 4.99
C ASN A 11 78.96 -2.90 5.91
N ALA A 12 77.81 -3.58 6.08
CA ALA A 12 76.74 -3.14 6.98
C ALA A 12 77.07 -3.44 8.44
N GLN A 13 77.70 -4.59 8.71
CA GLN A 13 78.09 -5.01 10.06
C GLN A 13 79.31 -4.27 10.61
N SER A 14 80.22 -3.82 9.74
CA SER A 14 81.41 -3.03 10.11
C SER A 14 81.14 -1.54 10.31
N GLY A 15 79.90 -1.07 10.08
CA GLY A 15 79.52 0.35 10.18
C GLY A 15 80.06 1.22 9.02
N ALA A 16 80.59 0.59 7.96
CA ALA A 16 81.16 1.29 6.80
C ALA A 16 80.11 1.72 5.75
N LEU A 17 78.87 1.24 5.86
CA LEU A 17 77.74 1.78 5.11
C LEU A 17 77.20 3.02 5.82
N ALA A 18 77.43 4.20 5.23
CA ALA A 18 76.69 5.40 5.63
C ALA A 18 75.18 5.08 5.59
N PRO A 19 74.39 5.46 6.61
CA PRO A 19 72.95 5.25 6.57
C PRO A 19 72.44 5.83 5.25
N PRO A 20 71.57 5.12 4.52
CA PRO A 20 71.01 5.69 3.31
C PRO A 20 70.48 7.07 3.70
N LYS A 21 70.98 8.12 3.04
CA LYS A 21 70.34 9.44 3.05
C LYS A 21 69.00 9.26 2.33
N ALA A 22 68.06 8.60 2.98
CA ALA A 22 66.66 8.89 2.75
C ALA A 22 66.57 10.36 3.16
N ALA A 23 66.50 11.25 2.16
CA ALA A 23 66.13 12.63 2.43
C ALA A 23 64.90 12.56 3.33
N PRO A 24 64.92 13.13 4.55
CA PRO A 24 63.71 13.19 5.35
C PRO A 24 62.71 13.90 4.45
N LEU A 25 61.62 13.21 4.06
CA LEU A 25 60.52 13.85 3.37
C LEU A 25 60.21 15.10 4.19
N GLU A 26 60.36 16.28 3.59
CA GLU A 26 60.09 17.56 4.25
C GLU A 26 58.76 17.39 5.02
N PRO A 27 58.69 17.68 6.34
CA PRO A 27 57.49 17.41 7.14
C PRO A 27 56.20 17.97 6.53
N SER A 28 56.31 19.02 5.71
CA SER A 28 55.23 19.59 4.90
C SER A 28 54.69 18.64 3.83
N LEU A 29 55.55 17.87 3.15
CA LEU A 29 55.16 16.89 2.12
C LEU A 29 54.49 15.66 2.74
N PHE A 30 54.98 15.19 3.89
CA PHE A 30 54.34 14.12 4.66
C PHE A 30 52.94 14.53 5.14
N LEU A 31 52.80 15.74 5.69
CA LEU A 31 51.50 16.26 6.14
C LEU A 31 50.53 16.46 4.98
N THR A 32 51.02 16.89 3.82
CA THR A 32 50.21 17.05 2.60
C THR A 32 49.67 15.70 2.13
N GLU A 33 50.52 14.68 2.01
CA GLU A 33 50.10 13.35 1.53
C GLU A 33 49.18 12.64 2.53
N TYR A 34 49.44 12.81 3.83
CA TYR A 34 48.57 12.31 4.90
C TYR A 34 47.18 12.98 4.85
N THR A 35 47.13 14.31 4.71
CA THR A 35 45.88 15.06 4.61
C THR A 35 45.10 14.64 3.37
N LYS A 36 45.76 14.48 2.22
CA LYS A 36 45.16 14.01 0.96
C LYS A 36 44.51 12.63 1.14
N ARG A 37 45.16 11.70 1.84
CA ARG A 37 44.61 10.37 2.12
C ARG A 37 43.40 10.41 3.05
N ILE A 38 43.39 11.30 4.05
CA ILE A 38 42.22 11.49 4.92
C ILE A 38 41.06 12.08 4.14
N VAL A 39 41.29 13.12 3.34
CA VAL A 39 40.26 13.76 2.52
C VAL A 39 39.65 12.75 1.55
N ALA A 40 40.46 11.96 0.83
CA ALA A 40 39.95 10.94 -0.07
C ALA A 40 39.09 9.88 0.65
N LYS A 41 39.47 9.46 1.86
CA LYS A 41 38.64 8.56 2.68
C LYS A 41 37.34 9.20 3.16
N LEU A 42 37.37 10.49 3.49
CA LEU A 42 36.18 11.24 3.88
C LEU A 42 35.23 11.42 2.70
N GLU A 43 35.75 11.75 1.51
CA GLU A 43 34.97 11.86 0.27
C GLU A 43 34.29 10.53 -0.09
N ASP A 44 35.02 9.42 -0.05
CA ASP A 44 34.44 8.08 -0.26
C ASP A 44 33.34 7.78 0.78
N LYS A 45 33.57 8.13 2.05
CA LYS A 45 32.57 7.90 3.10
C LYS A 45 31.33 8.78 2.93
N VAL A 46 31.50 10.03 2.51
CA VAL A 46 30.38 10.94 2.21
C VAL A 46 29.56 10.39 1.05
N ALA A 47 30.19 9.98 -0.05
CA ALA A 47 29.50 9.40 -1.20
C ALA A 47 28.71 8.13 -0.81
N GLN A 48 29.30 7.26 0.02
CA GLN A 48 28.60 6.08 0.54
C GLN A 48 27.38 6.45 1.40
N LEU A 49 27.51 7.45 2.28
CA LEU A 49 26.40 7.91 3.11
C LEU A 49 25.29 8.57 2.29
N GLU A 50 25.63 9.35 1.27
CA GLU A 50 24.65 9.96 0.35
C GLU A 50 23.86 8.89 -0.40
N MET A 51 24.53 7.83 -0.85
CA MET A 51 23.90 6.68 -1.49
C MET A 51 22.96 5.95 -0.52
N GLU A 52 23.41 5.71 0.72
CA GLU A 52 22.61 5.06 1.76
C GLU A 52 21.38 5.88 2.16
N ILE A 53 21.54 7.21 2.31
CA ILE A 53 20.42 8.14 2.57
C ILE A 53 19.40 8.09 1.45
N THR A 54 19.86 8.08 0.19
CA THR A 54 18.98 8.01 -0.98
C THR A 54 18.18 6.71 -1.00
N HIS A 55 18.85 5.57 -0.80
CA HIS A 55 18.18 4.27 -0.71
C HIS A 55 17.17 4.20 0.44
N ARG A 56 17.52 4.73 1.62
CA ARG A 56 16.62 4.77 2.77
C ARG A 56 15.38 5.61 2.51
N LYS A 57 15.55 6.80 1.91
CA LYS A 57 14.42 7.67 1.55
C LYS A 57 13.47 6.99 0.56
N GLN A 58 14.01 6.27 -0.43
CA GLN A 58 13.17 5.52 -1.36
C GLN A 58 12.40 4.39 -0.64
N ALA A 59 13.07 3.62 0.20
CA ALA A 59 12.43 2.54 0.94
C ALA A 59 11.36 3.05 1.94
N GLU A 60 11.62 4.18 2.59
CA GLU A 60 10.64 4.84 3.47
C GLU A 60 9.43 5.32 2.68
N HIS A 61 9.64 5.90 1.50
CA HIS A 61 8.55 6.30 0.61
C HIS A 61 7.71 5.09 0.18
N ASP A 62 8.35 4.03 -0.33
CA ASP A 62 7.66 2.82 -0.78
C ASP A 62 6.88 2.15 0.36
N LEU A 63 7.45 2.13 1.58
CA LEU A 63 6.78 1.62 2.76
C LEU A 63 5.54 2.45 3.11
N ASN A 64 5.67 3.77 3.09
CA ASN A 64 4.57 4.68 3.40
C ASN A 64 3.40 4.53 2.40
N GLU A 65 3.69 4.35 1.12
CA GLU A 65 2.65 4.07 0.12
C GLU A 65 1.95 2.74 0.37
N ARG A 66 2.67 1.70 0.82
CA ARG A 66 2.04 0.43 1.23
C ARG A 66 1.20 0.54 2.49
N VAL A 67 1.62 1.35 3.46
CA VAL A 67 0.82 1.61 4.67
C VAL A 67 -0.50 2.28 4.29
N LYS A 68 -0.49 3.31 3.45
CA LYS A 68 -1.72 3.98 2.97
C LYS A 68 -2.67 3.01 2.27
N GLU A 69 -2.14 2.17 1.38
CA GLU A 69 -2.92 1.16 0.65
C GLU A 69 -3.62 0.20 1.63
N LEU A 70 -2.86 -0.32 2.60
CA LEU A 70 -3.38 -1.25 3.62
C LEU A 70 -4.40 -0.58 4.54
N GLU A 71 -4.15 0.66 4.98
CA GLU A 71 -5.09 1.41 5.81
C GLU A 71 -6.42 1.69 5.09
N CYS A 72 -6.36 2.01 3.79
CA CYS A 72 -7.54 2.18 2.95
C CYS A 72 -8.34 0.87 2.81
N LEU A 73 -7.69 -0.22 2.39
CA LEU A 73 -8.36 -1.52 2.22
C LEU A 73 -8.92 -2.07 3.54
N TYR A 74 -8.15 -1.96 4.63
CA TYR A 74 -8.58 -2.42 5.96
C TYR A 74 -9.74 -1.58 6.49
N GLY A 75 -9.69 -0.25 6.34
CA GLY A 75 -10.78 0.62 6.78
C GLY A 75 -12.10 0.28 6.09
N ILE A 76 -12.06 -0.10 4.82
CA ILE A 76 -13.26 -0.52 4.07
C ILE A 76 -13.76 -1.87 4.52
N ALA A 77 -12.87 -2.84 4.73
CA ALA A 77 -13.23 -4.13 5.30
C ALA A 77 -13.97 -3.96 6.63
N MET A 78 -13.46 -3.06 7.49
CA MET A 78 -14.07 -2.73 8.77
C MET A 78 -15.44 -2.06 8.61
N ILE A 79 -15.57 -1.10 7.70
CA ILE A 79 -16.84 -0.43 7.39
C ILE A 79 -17.88 -1.48 6.96
N ALA A 80 -17.52 -2.36 6.02
CA ALA A 80 -18.38 -3.39 5.45
C ALA A 80 -18.75 -4.50 6.45
N ALA A 81 -17.90 -4.77 7.44
CA ALA A 81 -18.14 -5.78 8.46
C ALA A 81 -19.08 -5.33 9.58
N ARG A 82 -19.43 -4.03 9.67
CA ARG A 82 -20.27 -3.52 10.75
C ARG A 82 -21.68 -4.15 10.70
N PRO A 83 -22.18 -4.72 11.80
CA PRO A 83 -23.56 -5.20 11.88
C PRO A 83 -24.54 -4.02 11.89
N GLY A 84 -25.69 -4.18 11.21
CA GLY A 84 -26.82 -3.25 11.31
C GLY A 84 -26.67 -1.91 10.58
N VAL A 85 -25.54 -1.65 9.91
CA VAL A 85 -25.41 -0.49 9.02
C VAL A 85 -26.08 -0.75 7.66
N THR A 86 -26.66 0.28 7.08
CA THR A 86 -27.24 0.21 5.74
C THR A 86 -26.13 0.28 4.68
N LEU A 87 -26.42 -0.26 3.49
CA LEU A 87 -25.52 -0.17 2.34
C LEU A 87 -25.20 1.29 1.97
N ASP A 88 -26.21 2.17 1.97
CA ASP A 88 -26.03 3.60 1.71
C ASP A 88 -25.00 4.26 2.67
N THR A 89 -25.02 3.89 3.97
CA THR A 89 -24.03 4.38 4.93
C THR A 89 -22.63 3.82 4.64
N VAL A 90 -22.54 2.54 4.28
CA VAL A 90 -21.27 1.90 3.88
C VAL A 90 -20.68 2.63 2.68
N TYR A 91 -21.46 2.88 1.62
CA TYR A 91 -20.97 3.53 0.41
C TYR A 91 -20.48 4.96 0.67
N GLN A 92 -21.19 5.73 1.50
CA GLN A 92 -20.78 7.08 1.87
C GLN A 92 -19.49 7.10 2.67
N GLU A 93 -19.33 6.18 3.63
CA GLU A 93 -18.10 6.08 4.40
C GLU A 93 -16.91 5.61 3.56
N VAL A 94 -17.14 4.66 2.64
CA VAL A 94 -16.11 4.24 1.67
C VAL A 94 -15.69 5.43 0.80
N ALA A 95 -16.64 6.18 0.23
CA ALA A 95 -16.33 7.39 -0.55
C ALA A 95 -15.45 8.38 0.23
N ASN A 96 -15.76 8.59 1.52
CA ASN A 96 -15.00 9.48 2.39
C ASN A 96 -13.60 8.96 2.75
N LEU A 97 -13.39 7.65 2.71
CA LEU A 97 -12.13 7.02 3.08
C LEU A 97 -11.13 6.99 1.92
N ILE A 98 -11.61 6.85 0.69
CA ILE A 98 -10.79 6.70 -0.52
C ILE A 98 -9.64 7.73 -0.62
N PRO A 99 -9.84 9.05 -0.39
CA PRO A 99 -8.77 10.04 -0.52
C PRO A 99 -7.48 9.72 0.24
N GLN A 100 -7.55 9.06 1.39
CA GLN A 100 -6.38 8.75 2.21
C GLN A 100 -5.43 7.74 1.55
N GLY A 101 -5.94 6.93 0.62
CA GLY A 101 -5.17 5.91 -0.10
C GLY A 101 -4.41 6.45 -1.30
N TRP A 102 -4.57 7.72 -1.66
CA TRP A 102 -3.97 8.34 -2.83
C TRP A 102 -2.70 9.13 -2.50
N GLN A 103 -1.91 9.42 -3.53
CA GLN A 103 -0.64 10.14 -3.41
C GLN A 103 -0.84 11.55 -2.82
N TYR A 104 -1.94 12.22 -3.19
CA TYR A 104 -2.26 13.58 -2.75
C TYR A 104 -3.64 13.65 -2.07
N PRO A 105 -3.80 13.16 -0.82
CA PRO A 105 -5.10 13.09 -0.15
C PRO A 105 -5.85 14.42 -0.07
N ASP A 106 -5.16 15.52 0.18
CA ASP A 106 -5.76 16.85 0.40
C ASP A 106 -6.50 17.40 -0.83
N ILE A 107 -6.10 16.98 -2.02
CA ILE A 107 -6.71 17.39 -3.29
C ILE A 107 -7.45 16.24 -3.97
N THR A 108 -7.59 15.10 -3.28
CA THR A 108 -8.32 13.95 -3.80
C THR A 108 -9.80 14.08 -3.41
N CYS A 109 -10.67 13.85 -4.36
CA CYS A 109 -12.10 13.64 -4.11
C CYS A 109 -12.55 12.34 -4.74
N ALA A 110 -13.61 11.75 -4.18
CA ALA A 110 -14.14 10.48 -4.65
C ALA A 110 -15.66 10.51 -4.77
N ARG A 111 -16.16 9.70 -5.68
CA ARG A 111 -17.58 9.43 -5.89
C ARG A 111 -17.78 7.93 -6.05
N VAL A 112 -18.75 7.37 -5.33
CA VAL A 112 -19.26 6.02 -5.55
C VAL A 112 -20.68 6.16 -6.09
N THR A 113 -20.95 5.50 -7.21
CA THR A 113 -22.28 5.47 -7.84
C THR A 113 -22.77 4.04 -7.87
N ILE A 114 -23.94 3.76 -7.29
CA ILE A 114 -24.55 2.42 -7.26
C ILE A 114 -26.06 2.59 -7.49
N ASP A 115 -26.63 1.86 -8.44
CA ASP A 115 -28.06 1.92 -8.80
C ASP A 115 -28.58 3.36 -9.02
N GLY A 116 -27.74 4.22 -9.60
CA GLY A 116 -28.05 5.64 -9.85
C GLY A 116 -28.00 6.56 -8.64
N LYS A 117 -27.73 6.04 -7.43
CA LYS A 117 -27.42 6.87 -6.25
C LYS A 117 -25.95 7.26 -6.24
N GLU A 118 -25.65 8.49 -5.86
CA GLU A 118 -24.27 8.99 -5.75
C GLU A 118 -23.89 9.27 -4.30
N PHE A 119 -22.70 8.83 -3.91
CA PHE A 119 -22.08 9.03 -2.60
C PHE A 119 -20.74 9.72 -2.81
N LYS A 120 -20.57 10.91 -2.25
CA LYS A 120 -19.47 11.81 -2.63
C LYS A 120 -18.71 12.31 -1.42
N THR A 121 -17.41 12.55 -1.60
CA THR A 121 -16.66 13.33 -0.61
C THR A 121 -17.19 14.77 -0.56
N PRO A 122 -17.08 15.47 0.58
CA PRO A 122 -17.56 16.86 0.70
C PRO A 122 -16.93 17.84 -0.29
N ASN A 123 -15.68 17.58 -0.71
CA ASN A 123 -14.92 18.40 -1.66
C ASN A 123 -15.12 17.98 -3.13
N TYR A 124 -16.05 17.05 -3.44
CA TYR A 124 -16.17 16.48 -4.77
C TYR A 124 -16.43 17.53 -5.87
N ARG A 125 -15.63 17.44 -6.93
CA ARG A 125 -15.77 18.20 -8.15
C ARG A 125 -15.30 17.35 -9.31
N GLU A 126 -16.07 17.35 -10.39
CA GLU A 126 -15.64 16.69 -11.61
C GLU A 126 -14.47 17.44 -12.25
N THR A 127 -13.40 16.71 -12.55
CA THR A 127 -12.20 17.24 -13.21
C THR A 127 -11.77 16.30 -14.35
N ALA A 128 -10.84 16.76 -15.18
CA ALA A 128 -10.24 15.93 -16.22
C ALA A 128 -9.27 14.89 -15.65
N TRP A 129 -8.75 15.10 -14.44
CA TRP A 129 -7.80 14.23 -13.77
C TRP A 129 -8.53 13.20 -12.93
N LYS A 130 -9.06 12.18 -13.60
CA LYS A 130 -9.87 11.15 -12.95
C LYS A 130 -9.53 9.74 -13.39
N GLN A 131 -9.79 8.80 -12.50
CA GLN A 131 -9.79 7.37 -12.77
C GLN A 131 -11.03 6.73 -12.15
N ALA A 132 -11.50 5.64 -12.76
CA ALA A 132 -12.71 4.96 -12.33
C ALA A 132 -12.54 3.43 -12.34
N GLY A 133 -13.18 2.74 -11.42
CA GLY A 133 -13.24 1.27 -11.34
C GLY A 133 -14.69 0.80 -11.27
N ASP A 134 -15.02 -0.24 -12.04
CA ASP A 134 -16.38 -0.74 -12.16
C ASP A 134 -16.72 -1.70 -11.02
N ILE A 135 -17.89 -1.48 -10.41
CA ILE A 135 -18.44 -2.36 -9.37
C ILE A 135 -19.31 -3.41 -10.05
N ILE A 136 -18.86 -4.66 -9.99
CA ILE A 136 -19.50 -5.80 -10.67
C ILE A 136 -20.07 -6.75 -9.63
N VAL A 137 -21.33 -7.15 -9.80
CA VAL A 137 -22.02 -8.18 -9.01
C VAL A 137 -22.72 -9.12 -9.99
N ASP A 138 -22.54 -10.43 -9.84
CA ASP A 138 -23.10 -11.44 -10.77
C ASP A 138 -22.81 -11.15 -12.26
N ASP A 139 -21.56 -10.78 -12.58
CA ASP A 139 -21.11 -10.35 -13.93
C ASP A 139 -21.83 -9.10 -14.49
N GLN A 140 -22.62 -8.40 -13.68
CA GLN A 140 -23.30 -7.17 -14.05
C GLN A 140 -22.65 -5.95 -13.38
N GLN A 141 -22.37 -4.92 -14.16
CA GLN A 141 -21.95 -3.64 -13.62
C GLN A 141 -23.15 -2.94 -12.97
N ILE A 142 -23.12 -2.86 -11.64
CA ILE A 142 -24.15 -2.19 -10.84
C ILE A 142 -23.75 -0.75 -10.44
N GLY A 143 -22.48 -0.42 -10.62
CA GLY A 143 -21.93 0.85 -10.17
C GLY A 143 -20.51 1.13 -10.60
N THR A 144 -19.97 2.23 -10.08
CA THR A 144 -18.62 2.72 -10.37
C THR A 144 -18.06 3.45 -9.15
N VAL A 145 -16.79 3.22 -8.86
CA VAL A 145 -15.97 4.06 -7.97
C VAL A 145 -15.17 5.01 -8.84
N GLU A 146 -15.18 6.30 -8.55
CA GLU A 146 -14.42 7.33 -9.26
C GLU A 146 -13.58 8.12 -8.27
N VAL A 147 -12.34 8.41 -8.67
CA VAL A 147 -11.41 9.27 -7.94
C VAL A 147 -10.93 10.37 -8.86
N SER A 148 -10.80 11.58 -8.33
CA SER A 148 -10.32 12.72 -9.09
C SER A 148 -9.38 13.59 -8.26
N TYR A 149 -8.37 14.16 -8.91
CA TYR A 149 -7.59 15.24 -8.33
C TYR A 149 -8.22 16.60 -8.67
N LEU A 150 -8.25 17.49 -7.69
CA LEU A 150 -8.80 18.85 -7.81
C LEU A 150 -7.84 19.85 -8.45
N GLU A 151 -6.57 19.47 -8.56
CA GLU A 151 -5.49 20.27 -9.13
C GLU A 151 -4.69 19.45 -10.14
N GLU A 152 -4.08 20.13 -11.11
CA GLU A 152 -3.15 19.51 -12.05
C GLU A 152 -1.92 18.97 -11.31
N LYS A 153 -1.50 17.76 -11.68
CA LYS A 153 -0.27 17.12 -11.21
C LYS A 153 0.51 16.54 -12.38
N PRO A 154 1.84 16.35 -12.23
CA PRO A 154 2.66 15.76 -13.28
C PRO A 154 2.12 14.41 -13.72
N GLU A 155 2.18 14.15 -15.03
CA GLU A 155 1.80 12.84 -15.57
C GLU A 155 2.71 11.72 -15.03
N ARG A 156 2.09 10.56 -14.81
CA ARG A 156 2.65 9.33 -14.26
C ARG A 156 2.27 8.15 -15.15
N ASP A 157 1.39 7.26 -14.69
CA ASP A 157 1.00 6.05 -15.42
C ASP A 157 -0.39 6.19 -16.08
N GLU A 158 -1.37 6.77 -15.37
CA GLU A 158 -2.73 7.04 -15.86
C GLU A 158 -3.07 8.50 -15.61
N GLY A 159 -2.67 9.39 -16.53
CA GLY A 159 -2.66 10.83 -16.25
C GLY A 159 -1.79 11.10 -15.02
N PRO A 160 -2.25 11.81 -13.99
CA PRO A 160 -1.46 12.04 -12.77
C PRO A 160 -1.42 10.86 -11.78
N PHE A 161 -2.09 9.75 -12.07
CA PHE A 161 -2.18 8.60 -11.16
C PHE A 161 -1.09 7.55 -11.41
N GLN A 162 -0.67 6.87 -10.34
CA GLN A 162 0.31 5.78 -10.36
C GLN A 162 -0.36 4.41 -10.56
N LYS A 163 0.39 3.42 -11.06
CA LYS A 163 -0.08 2.03 -11.18
C LYS A 163 -0.63 1.44 -9.88
N GLN A 164 -0.04 1.79 -8.74
CA GLN A 164 -0.50 1.36 -7.42
C GLN A 164 -1.91 1.89 -7.12
N GLU A 165 -2.17 3.15 -7.48
CA GLU A 165 -3.48 3.78 -7.27
C GLU A 165 -4.55 3.14 -8.17
N ARG A 166 -4.19 2.80 -9.40
CA ARG A 166 -5.04 2.02 -10.31
C ARG A 166 -5.40 0.66 -9.71
N ALA A 167 -4.41 -0.08 -9.23
CA ALA A 167 -4.63 -1.37 -8.59
C ALA A 167 -5.49 -1.24 -7.31
N LEU A 168 -5.32 -0.15 -6.56
CA LEU A 168 -6.13 0.14 -5.38
C LEU A 168 -7.60 0.36 -5.76
N ILE A 169 -7.93 1.24 -6.70
CA ILE A 169 -9.34 1.46 -7.11
C ILE A 169 -9.99 0.21 -7.71
N ASP A 170 -9.24 -0.64 -8.41
CA ASP A 170 -9.75 -1.94 -8.88
C ASP A 170 -10.06 -2.89 -7.72
N ALA A 171 -9.19 -2.92 -6.70
CA ALA A 171 -9.43 -3.69 -5.50
C ALA A 171 -10.62 -3.17 -4.69
N LEU A 172 -10.79 -1.84 -4.65
CA LEU A 172 -11.92 -1.17 -4.00
C LEU A 172 -13.24 -1.54 -4.67
N ALA A 173 -13.31 -1.43 -6.00
CA ALA A 173 -14.53 -1.71 -6.74
C ALA A 173 -14.94 -3.19 -6.62
N ARG A 174 -13.96 -4.11 -6.65
CA ARG A 174 -14.19 -5.55 -6.43
C ARG A 174 -14.72 -5.84 -5.02
N HIS A 175 -14.09 -5.29 -3.98
CA HIS A 175 -14.48 -5.54 -2.60
C HIS A 175 -15.87 -4.94 -2.27
N LEU A 176 -16.21 -3.80 -2.88
CA LEU A 176 -17.57 -3.28 -2.83
C LEU A 176 -18.55 -4.27 -3.48
N GLY A 177 -18.25 -4.80 -4.67
CA GLY A 177 -19.08 -5.82 -5.32
C GLY A 177 -19.34 -7.03 -4.42
N GLU A 178 -18.27 -7.63 -3.88
CA GLU A 178 -18.36 -8.77 -2.94
C GLU A 178 -19.19 -8.44 -1.68
N THR A 179 -19.04 -7.22 -1.16
CA THR A 179 -19.81 -6.76 0.01
C THR A 179 -21.29 -6.67 -0.30
N ILE A 180 -21.64 -6.17 -1.48
CA ILE A 180 -23.01 -5.98 -1.95
C ILE A 180 -23.66 -7.35 -2.17
N GLU A 181 -22.97 -8.26 -2.87
CA GLU A 181 -23.44 -9.62 -3.09
C GLU A 181 -23.76 -10.33 -1.78
N ARG A 182 -22.82 -10.29 -0.82
CA ARG A 182 -23.02 -10.86 0.52
C ARG A 182 -24.23 -10.27 1.23
N LYS A 183 -24.40 -8.95 1.20
CA LYS A 183 -25.53 -8.27 1.87
C LYS A 183 -26.86 -8.63 1.21
N GLN A 184 -26.91 -8.69 -0.12
CA GLN A 184 -28.10 -9.10 -0.84
C GLN A 184 -28.48 -10.56 -0.52
N ALA A 185 -27.50 -11.46 -0.44
CA ALA A 185 -27.72 -12.84 -0.04
C ALA A 185 -28.27 -12.96 1.39
N GLU A 186 -27.70 -12.21 2.35
CA GLU A 186 -28.19 -12.15 3.73
C GLU A 186 -29.64 -11.67 3.81
N GLU A 187 -30.00 -10.63 3.06
CA GLU A 187 -31.37 -10.10 3.01
C GLU A 187 -32.35 -11.06 2.34
N ASN A 188 -31.95 -11.73 1.25
CA ASN A 188 -32.75 -12.71 0.57
C ASN A 188 -33.07 -13.91 1.48
N ILE A 189 -32.08 -14.39 2.24
CA ILE A 189 -32.28 -15.47 3.23
C ILE A 189 -33.28 -15.03 4.32
N LYS A 190 -33.12 -13.82 4.85
CA LYS A 190 -34.04 -13.29 5.88
C LYS A 190 -35.48 -13.18 5.35
N ARG A 191 -35.65 -12.67 4.14
CA ARG A 191 -36.96 -12.52 3.49
C ARG A 191 -37.62 -13.87 3.24
N ALA A 192 -36.87 -14.82 2.67
CA ALA A 192 -37.37 -16.18 2.42
C ALA A 192 -37.79 -16.88 3.72
N ALA A 193 -37.04 -16.71 4.81
CA ALA A 193 -37.39 -17.26 6.11
C ALA A 193 -38.68 -16.66 6.69
N GLU A 194 -38.89 -15.35 6.49
CA GLU A 194 -40.09 -14.63 6.94
C GLU A 194 -41.33 -14.99 6.11
N GLU A 195 -41.19 -15.06 4.79
CA GLU A 195 -42.24 -15.54 3.88
C GLU A 195 -42.63 -16.98 4.21
N TRP A 196 -41.66 -17.89 4.36
CA TRP A 196 -41.91 -19.28 4.73
C TRP A 196 -42.66 -19.39 6.06
N ARG A 197 -42.24 -18.63 7.08
CA ARG A 197 -42.91 -18.61 8.38
C ARG A 197 -44.34 -18.13 8.25
N THR A 198 -44.58 -17.08 7.48
CA THR A 198 -45.90 -16.51 7.25
C THR A 198 -46.81 -17.50 6.52
N THR A 199 -46.32 -18.12 5.45
CA THR A 199 -47.06 -19.15 4.72
C THR A 199 -47.37 -20.34 5.60
N PHE A 200 -46.39 -20.87 6.34
CA PHE A 200 -46.57 -22.02 7.23
C PHE A 200 -47.58 -21.74 8.34
N ASP A 201 -47.47 -20.60 9.02
CA ASP A 201 -48.38 -20.20 10.10
C ASP A 201 -49.79 -19.79 9.58
N SER A 202 -49.97 -19.59 8.27
CA SER A 202 -51.28 -19.27 7.68
C SER A 202 -52.13 -20.48 7.29
N ILE A 203 -51.55 -21.69 7.33
CA ILE A 203 -52.27 -22.93 6.99
C ILE A 203 -53.27 -23.25 8.09
N THR A 204 -54.55 -23.41 7.74
CA THR A 204 -55.62 -23.73 8.71
C THR A 204 -55.53 -25.17 9.25
N ASP A 205 -55.06 -26.11 8.42
CA ASP A 205 -54.85 -27.50 8.84
C ASP A 205 -53.65 -27.61 9.79
N PHE A 206 -53.69 -28.54 10.74
CA PHE A 206 -52.55 -28.78 11.63
C PHE A 206 -51.39 -29.40 10.84
N VAL A 207 -50.31 -28.62 10.68
CA VAL A 207 -49.06 -29.02 10.02
C VAL A 207 -47.94 -29.06 11.04
N SER A 208 -47.20 -30.17 11.06
CA SER A 208 -46.04 -30.32 11.91
C SER A 208 -44.82 -30.84 11.14
N ILE A 209 -43.64 -30.40 11.58
CA ILE A 209 -42.35 -30.81 11.03
C ILE A 209 -41.66 -31.65 12.10
N CYS A 210 -41.20 -32.83 11.71
CA CYS A 210 -40.46 -33.73 12.57
C CYS A 210 -39.03 -33.94 12.06
N ASP A 211 -38.10 -34.26 12.97
CA ASP A 211 -36.75 -34.69 12.62
C ASP A 211 -36.71 -36.16 12.17
N LYS A 212 -35.50 -36.67 11.92
CA LYS A 212 -35.25 -38.06 11.49
C LYS A 212 -35.68 -39.10 12.53
N ASP A 213 -35.81 -38.69 13.78
CA ASP A 213 -36.18 -39.53 14.94
C ASP A 213 -37.67 -39.35 15.32
N PHE A 214 -38.48 -38.77 14.42
CA PHE A 214 -39.90 -38.48 14.60
C PHE A 214 -40.21 -37.53 15.77
N ARG A 215 -39.25 -36.72 16.21
CA ARG A 215 -39.50 -35.71 17.24
C ARG A 215 -40.05 -34.45 16.58
N LEU A 216 -41.09 -33.86 17.18
CA LEU A 216 -41.65 -32.60 16.73
C LEU A 216 -40.62 -31.46 16.86
N VAL A 217 -40.31 -30.83 15.73
CA VAL A 217 -39.39 -29.70 15.61
C VAL A 217 -40.17 -28.38 15.50
N ARG A 218 -41.33 -28.41 14.82
CA ARG A 218 -42.18 -27.23 14.65
C ARG A 218 -43.63 -27.63 14.38
N VAL A 219 -44.56 -26.75 14.78
CA VAL A 219 -46.00 -26.83 14.50
C VAL A 219 -46.48 -25.45 14.07
N ASN A 220 -47.41 -25.37 13.11
CA ASN A 220 -48.04 -24.10 12.73
C ASN A 220 -48.98 -23.59 13.83
N LYS A 221 -49.26 -22.28 13.82
CA LYS A 221 -50.10 -21.62 14.83
C LYS A 221 -51.58 -21.83 14.60
#